data_AF-A0A8T5M4K5-F1
#
_entry.id   AF-A0A8T5M4K5-F1
#
_cell.length_a   1.000
_cell.length_b   1.000
_cell.length_c   1.000
_cell.angle_alpha   90.00
_cell.angle_beta   90.00
_cell.angle_gamma   90.00
#
_symmetry.space_group_name_H-M   'P 1'
#
loop_
_entity.id
_entity.type
_entity.pdbx_description
1 polymer ?
#
loop_
_entity_poly.entity_id
_entity_poly.type
_entity_poly.pdbx_seq_one_letter_code
_entity_poly.pdbx_strand_id
1 'polypeptide(L)'
;MALYTKSWWKKLFGKTEKIKKIDILENINSVKDYLSDSSNDVKILLKELDKLKELEKEYEVAKSGIIQINLETQSKILDRILERYEFYQNDADINGIRIKQLATTFLERAEKNGLKDLVKQKKKDNGWLLNW
;
A
#
# COMPACT_ATOMS: atom_id res chain seq x y z
N MET A 1 -7.14 -21.90 -39.65
CA MET A 1 -7.04 -21.04 -38.44
C MET A 1 -5.59 -20.74 -38.16
N ALA A 2 -5.24 -19.46 -38.00
CA ALA A 2 -3.86 -19.05 -37.78
C ALA A 2 -3.41 -19.33 -36.33
N LEU A 3 -2.15 -19.74 -36.15
CA LEU A 3 -1.60 -20.19 -34.86
C LEU A 3 -1.67 -19.13 -33.73
N TYR A 4 -1.69 -17.84 -34.09
CA TYR A 4 -1.73 -16.72 -33.13
C TYR A 4 -3.04 -16.61 -32.34
N THR A 5 -4.11 -17.30 -32.74
CA THR A 5 -5.39 -17.26 -32.03
C THR A 5 -5.47 -18.24 -30.86
N LYS A 6 -4.51 -19.16 -30.73
CA LYS A 6 -4.52 -20.17 -29.67
C LYS A 6 -4.05 -19.59 -28.32
N SER A 7 -4.76 -19.90 -27.23
CA SER A 7 -4.49 -19.38 -25.88
C SER A 7 -3.07 -19.69 -25.37
N TRP A 8 -2.51 -20.84 -25.76
CA TRP A 8 -1.15 -21.23 -25.42
C TRP A 8 -0.08 -20.38 -26.13
N TRP A 9 -0.36 -19.87 -27.33
CA TRP A 9 0.53 -18.95 -28.07
C TRP A 9 0.60 -17.58 -27.40
N LYS A 10 -0.53 -17.07 -26.90
CA LYS A 10 -0.56 -15.83 -26.08
C LYS A 10 0.16 -15.99 -24.74
N LYS A 11 0.19 -17.19 -24.14
CA LYS A 11 0.94 -17.46 -22.91
C LYS A 11 2.47 -17.49 -23.12
N LEU A 12 2.94 -17.93 -24.29
CA LEU A 12 4.37 -18.02 -24.60
C LEU A 12 4.97 -16.71 -25.15
N PHE A 13 4.18 -15.93 -25.90
CA PHE A 13 4.66 -14.72 -26.59
C PHE A 13 3.94 -13.44 -26.18
N GLY A 14 2.92 -13.54 -25.32
CA GLY A 14 2.35 -12.37 -24.68
C GLY A 14 3.42 -11.76 -23.80
N LYS A 15 3.92 -10.59 -24.19
CA LYS A 15 4.79 -9.77 -23.36
C LYS A 15 4.09 -9.65 -22.01
N THR A 16 4.62 -10.35 -21.00
CA THR A 16 4.32 -10.00 -19.62
C THR A 16 4.86 -8.59 -19.47
N GLU A 17 3.98 -7.59 -19.55
CA GLU A 17 4.30 -6.25 -19.12
C GLU A 17 4.92 -6.43 -17.73
N LYS A 18 6.20 -6.11 -17.60
CA LYS A 18 6.89 -6.15 -16.32
C LYS A 18 6.11 -5.19 -15.43
N ILE A 19 5.25 -5.73 -14.57
CA ILE A 19 4.55 -4.97 -13.54
C ILE A 19 5.64 -4.18 -12.83
N LYS A 20 5.63 -2.85 -12.95
CA LYS A 20 6.59 -1.99 -12.25
C LYS A 20 6.54 -2.39 -10.79
N LYS A 21 7.70 -2.76 -10.23
CA LYS A 21 7.81 -3.10 -8.82
C LYS A 21 7.36 -1.87 -8.04
N ILE A 22 6.29 -2.00 -7.25
CA ILE A 22 5.76 -0.91 -6.43
C ILE A 22 6.83 -0.54 -5.40
N ASP A 23 7.29 0.71 -5.42
CA ASP A 23 8.17 1.26 -4.40
C ASP A 23 7.32 1.94 -3.31
N ILE A 24 7.32 1.32 -2.14
CA ILE A 24 6.50 1.75 -1.01
C ILE A 24 7.05 3.02 -0.37
N LEU A 25 8.37 3.17 -0.33
CA LEU A 25 9.00 4.37 0.22
C LEU A 25 8.78 5.56 -0.69
N GLU A 26 8.87 5.36 -2.01
CA GLU A 26 8.53 6.38 -3.01
C GLU A 26 7.07 6.82 -2.89
N ASN A 27 6.15 5.86 -2.72
CA ASN A 27 4.73 6.16 -2.52
C ASN A 27 4.48 6.96 -1.25
N ILE A 28 5.10 6.60 -0.11
CA ILE A 28 4.96 7.36 1.14
C ILE A 28 5.49 8.78 0.96
N ASN A 29 6.68 8.95 0.36
CA ASN A 29 7.25 10.27 0.12
C ASN A 29 6.35 11.11 -0.77
N SER A 30 5.83 10.54 -1.86
CA SER A 30 4.96 11.26 -2.78
C SER A 30 3.67 11.74 -2.11
N VAL A 31 3.07 10.92 -1.24
CA VAL A 31 1.91 11.34 -0.45
C VAL A 31 2.29 12.45 0.51
N LYS A 32 3.45 12.35 1.19
CA LYS A 32 3.92 13.40 2.09
C LYS A 32 4.15 14.73 1.38
N ASP A 33 4.80 14.71 0.21
CA ASP A 33 5.11 15.91 -0.57
C ASP A 33 3.82 16.62 -0.99
N TYR A 34 2.83 15.86 -1.45
CA TYR A 34 1.50 16.41 -1.76
C TYR A 34 0.83 17.05 -0.52
N LEU A 35 0.91 16.38 0.63
CA LEU A 35 0.27 16.88 1.85
C LEU A 35 1.03 18.04 2.49
N SER A 36 2.34 18.19 2.27
CA SER A 36 3.10 19.34 2.76
C SER A 36 2.73 20.64 2.04
N ASP A 37 2.20 20.54 0.83
CA ASP A 37 1.68 21.68 0.06
C ASP A 37 0.23 22.03 0.44
N SER A 38 -0.44 21.18 1.23
CA SER A 38 -1.82 21.34 1.68
C SER A 38 -1.89 21.94 3.11
N SER A 39 -3.07 22.40 3.54
CA SER A 39 -3.27 23.24 4.73
C SER A 39 -2.67 22.66 6.04
N ASN A 40 -2.60 23.49 7.09
CA ASN A 40 -2.13 23.07 8.43
C ASN A 40 -2.84 21.82 9.00
N ASP A 41 -4.02 21.46 8.49
CA ASP A 41 -4.82 20.36 9.00
C ASP A 41 -4.12 19.00 8.80
N VAL A 42 -3.27 18.85 7.78
CA VAL A 42 -2.61 17.56 7.47
C VAL A 42 -1.37 17.24 8.32
N LYS A 43 -1.01 18.08 9.28
CA LYS A 43 0.15 17.85 10.17
C LYS A 43 0.10 16.50 10.89
N ILE A 44 -1.08 16.05 11.29
CA ILE A 44 -1.24 14.75 11.97
C ILE A 44 -1.00 13.61 10.97
N LEU A 45 -1.53 13.73 9.76
CA LEU A 45 -1.37 12.73 8.70
C LEU A 45 0.10 12.60 8.27
N LEU A 46 0.82 13.71 8.16
CA LEU A 46 2.27 13.73 7.90
C LEU A 46 3.06 12.99 8.97
N LYS A 47 2.72 13.17 10.25
CA LYS A 47 3.36 12.45 11.37
C LYS A 47 3.10 10.94 11.31
N GLU A 48 1.90 10.52 10.94
CA GLU A 48 1.60 9.09 10.79
C GLU A 48 2.31 8.48 9.58
N LEU A 49 2.42 9.23 8.46
CA LEU A 49 3.22 8.81 7.29
C LEU A 49 4.71 8.70 7.61
N ASP A 50 5.25 9.57 8.45
CA ASP A 50 6.64 9.46 8.92
C ASP A 50 6.88 8.20 9.75
N LYS A 51 5.98 7.89 10.69
CA LYS A 51 6.05 6.65 11.45
C LYS A 51 5.94 5.42 10.55
N LEU A 52 5.04 5.47 9.56
CA LEU A 52 4.91 4.38 8.58
C LEU A 52 6.20 4.21 7.78
N LYS A 53 6.83 5.32 7.35
CA LYS A 53 8.11 5.30 6.63
C LYS A 53 9.23 4.66 7.45
N GLU A 54 9.31 4.95 8.74
CA GLU A 54 10.29 4.34 9.64
C GLU A 54 10.06 2.83 9.74
N LEU A 55 8.82 2.40 9.99
CA LEU A 55 8.48 0.98 10.07
C LEU A 55 8.70 0.24 8.73
N GLU A 56 8.54 0.92 7.60
CA GLU A 56 8.84 0.37 6.28
C GLU A 56 10.34 0.20 6.06
N LYS A 57 11.15 1.15 6.49
CA LYS A 57 12.63 1.00 6.48
C LYS A 57 13.06 -0.15 7.38
N GLU A 58 12.51 -0.24 8.58
CA GLU A 58 12.76 -1.36 9.50
C GLU A 58 12.37 -2.68 8.84
N TYR A 59 11.25 -2.75 8.13
CA TYR A 59 10.84 -3.94 7.40
C TYR A 59 11.82 -4.31 6.27
N GLU A 60 12.34 -3.34 5.50
CA GLU A 60 13.33 -3.60 4.46
C GLU A 60 14.66 -4.11 5.03
N VAL A 61 15.09 -3.58 6.18
CA VAL A 61 16.25 -4.07 6.92
C VAL A 61 15.96 -5.43 7.56
N ALA A 62 14.75 -5.66 8.06
CA ALA A 62 14.33 -6.93 8.64
C ALA A 62 14.27 -8.04 7.59
N LYS A 63 13.97 -7.75 6.32
CA LYS A 63 14.07 -8.75 5.25
C LYS A 63 15.47 -9.35 5.10
N SER A 64 16.52 -8.68 5.58
CA SER A 64 17.89 -9.20 5.58
C SER A 64 18.34 -9.82 6.92
N GLY A 65 17.44 -9.99 7.91
CA GLY A 65 17.75 -10.60 9.22
C GLY A 65 16.53 -11.09 10.04
N ILE A 66 16.74 -11.59 11.25
CA ILE A 66 15.65 -12.03 12.16
C ILE A 66 15.21 -10.83 13.00
N ILE A 67 14.41 -9.94 12.42
CA ILE A 67 13.72 -8.90 13.19
C ILE A 67 12.23 -9.20 13.13
N GLN A 68 11.61 -9.26 14.30
CA GLN A 68 10.17 -9.46 14.46
C GLN A 68 9.46 -8.20 13.95
N ILE A 69 9.00 -8.24 12.70
CA ILE A 69 8.32 -7.11 12.07
C ILE A 69 7.01 -6.84 12.81
N ASN A 70 6.83 -5.61 13.28
CA ASN A 70 5.62 -5.19 14.00
C ASN A 70 4.50 -4.79 13.02
N LEU A 71 4.00 -5.79 12.28
CA LEU A 71 2.90 -5.62 11.32
C LEU A 71 1.61 -5.14 12.00
N GLU A 72 1.38 -5.47 13.27
CA GLU A 72 0.24 -4.95 14.02
C GLU A 72 0.31 -3.43 14.21
N THR A 73 1.50 -2.90 14.50
CA THR A 73 1.70 -1.45 14.64
C THR A 73 1.56 -0.74 13.31
N GLN A 74 2.11 -1.32 12.23
CA GLN A 74 1.88 -0.82 10.88
C GLN A 74 0.38 -0.80 10.53
N SER A 75 -0.37 -1.84 10.89
CA SER A 75 -1.82 -1.89 10.68
C SER A 75 -2.53 -0.72 11.38
N LYS A 76 -2.20 -0.43 12.64
CA LYS A 76 -2.82 0.65 13.43
C LYS A 76 -2.47 2.04 12.89
N ILE A 77 -1.29 2.19 12.30
CA ILE A 77 -0.90 3.44 11.63
C ILE A 77 -1.67 3.59 10.33
N LEU A 78 -1.76 2.52 9.53
CA LEU A 78 -2.56 2.52 8.29
C LEU A 78 -4.04 2.80 8.56
N ASP A 79 -4.63 2.25 9.62
CA ASP A 79 -6.01 2.58 10.03
C ASP A 79 -6.21 4.10 10.17
N ARG A 80 -5.32 4.76 10.93
CA ARG A 80 -5.38 6.21 11.17
C ARG A 80 -5.11 7.04 9.92
N ILE A 81 -4.24 6.55 9.03
CA ILE A 81 -3.94 7.20 7.76
C ILE A 81 -5.18 7.15 6.87
N LEU A 82 -5.79 5.95 6.71
CA LEU A 82 -6.96 5.74 5.86
C LEU A 82 -8.16 6.56 6.34
N GLU A 83 -8.48 6.48 7.63
CA GLU A 83 -9.58 7.24 8.25
C GLU A 83 -9.42 8.75 7.99
N ARG A 84 -8.22 9.29 8.21
CA ARG A 84 -7.98 10.72 8.01
C ARG A 84 -7.96 11.10 6.55
N TYR A 85 -7.38 10.26 5.70
CA TYR A 85 -7.27 10.52 4.27
C TYR A 85 -8.64 10.52 3.59
N GLU A 86 -9.58 9.68 4.03
CA GLU A 86 -10.98 9.70 3.61
C GLU A 86 -11.61 11.09 3.78
N PHE A 87 -11.40 11.74 4.93
CA PHE A 87 -11.88 13.11 5.17
C PHE A 87 -11.20 14.18 4.32
N TYR A 88 -9.99 13.92 3.82
CA TYR A 88 -9.26 14.88 2.97
C TYR A 88 -9.63 14.76 1.48
N GLN A 89 -10.22 13.66 1.04
CA GLN A 89 -10.40 13.40 -0.38
C GLN A 89 -11.71 13.97 -0.92
N ASN A 90 -11.61 14.85 -1.93
CA ASN A 90 -12.69 15.13 -2.87
C ASN A 90 -12.25 14.58 -4.24
N ASP A 91 -12.77 13.42 -4.59
CA ASP A 91 -12.66 12.68 -5.86
C ASP A 91 -11.25 12.33 -6.41
N ALA A 92 -11.15 11.15 -7.03
CA ALA A 92 -10.01 10.45 -7.64
C ALA A 92 -8.61 11.14 -7.70
N ASP A 93 -8.01 11.40 -6.54
CA ASP A 93 -6.62 11.86 -6.45
C ASP A 93 -5.61 10.71 -6.70
N ILE A 94 -4.56 10.98 -7.48
CA ILE A 94 -3.39 10.12 -7.69
C ILE A 94 -2.81 9.63 -6.35
N ASN A 95 -2.90 10.44 -5.30
CA ASN A 95 -2.44 10.06 -3.97
C ASN A 95 -3.34 9.00 -3.30
N GLY A 96 -4.63 8.96 -3.61
CA GLY A 96 -5.52 7.88 -3.17
C GLY A 96 -5.09 6.53 -3.75
N ILE A 97 -4.63 6.51 -5.01
CA ILE A 97 -4.05 5.31 -5.62
C ILE A 97 -2.79 4.87 -4.87
N ARG A 98 -1.92 5.81 -4.47
CA ARG A 98 -0.72 5.50 -3.69
C ARG A 98 -1.07 4.94 -2.31
N ILE A 99 -2.02 5.54 -1.59
CA ILE A 99 -2.54 5.03 -0.31
C ILE A 99 -3.12 3.61 -0.47
N LYS A 100 -3.88 3.36 -1.54
CA LYS A 100 -4.40 2.02 -1.86
C LYS A 100 -3.30 1.01 -2.09
N GLN A 101 -2.23 1.40 -2.79
CA GLN A 101 -1.07 0.54 -3.00
C GLN A 101 -0.33 0.24 -1.69
N LEU A 102 -0.24 1.20 -0.76
CA LEU A 102 0.32 0.99 0.59
C LEU A 102 -0.51 -0.06 1.35
N ALA A 103 -1.83 0.13 1.44
CA ALA A 103 -2.72 -0.80 2.13
C ALA A 103 -2.69 -2.21 1.52
N THR A 104 -2.73 -2.31 0.19
CA THR A 104 -2.67 -3.59 -0.52
C THR A 104 -1.35 -4.32 -0.25
N THR A 105 -0.23 -3.59 -0.33
CA THR A 105 1.09 -4.17 -0.10
C THR A 105 1.26 -4.63 1.35
N PHE A 106 0.70 -3.89 2.30
CA PHE A 106 0.66 -4.33 3.70
C PHE A 106 -0.11 -5.65 3.84
N LEU A 107 -1.30 -5.77 3.26
CA LEU A 107 -2.10 -6.99 3.35
C LEU A 107 -1.40 -8.20 2.74
N GLU A 108 -0.75 -8.03 1.59
CA GLU A 108 0.06 -9.10 0.98
C GLU A 108 1.21 -9.55 1.88
N ARG A 109 1.86 -8.62 2.58
CA ARG A 109 2.95 -8.93 3.51
C ARG A 109 2.43 -9.59 4.78
N ALA A 110 1.32 -9.09 5.34
CA ALA A 110 0.67 -9.69 6.50
C ALA A 110 0.23 -11.13 6.21
N GLU A 111 -0.31 -11.38 5.02
CA GLU A 111 -0.70 -12.73 4.58
C GLU A 111 0.53 -13.65 4.46
N LYS A 112 1.64 -13.17 3.88
CA LYS A 112 2.90 -13.92 3.77
C LYS A 112 3.54 -14.23 5.13
N ASN A 113 3.31 -13.39 6.14
CA ASN A 113 3.81 -13.58 7.50
C ASN A 113 2.81 -14.34 8.41
N GLY A 114 1.75 -14.93 7.84
CA GLY A 114 0.83 -15.79 8.58
C GLY A 114 -0.28 -15.07 9.34
N LEU A 115 -0.41 -13.74 9.22
CA LEU A 115 -1.45 -12.94 9.89
C LEU A 115 -2.79 -12.98 9.13
N LYS A 116 -3.29 -14.17 8.85
CA LYS A 116 -4.49 -14.38 8.01
C LYS A 116 -5.76 -13.78 8.62
N ASP A 117 -5.89 -13.82 9.94
CA ASP A 117 -7.05 -13.26 10.64
C ASP A 117 -7.09 -11.73 10.54
N LEU A 118 -5.93 -11.09 10.73
CA LEU A 118 -5.77 -9.64 10.52
C LEU A 118 -6.15 -9.27 9.07
N VAL A 119 -5.62 -9.98 8.09
CA VAL A 119 -5.91 -9.72 6.66
C VAL A 119 -7.41 -9.88 6.37
N LYS A 120 -8.04 -10.92 6.92
CA LYS A 120 -9.48 -11.16 6.76
C LYS A 120 -10.31 -10.06 7.40
N GLN A 121 -9.90 -9.58 8.57
CA GLN A 121 -10.56 -8.45 9.23
C GLN A 121 -10.46 -7.19 8.38
N LYS A 122 -9.25 -6.84 7.90
CA LYS A 122 -9.02 -5.61 7.13
C LYS A 122 -9.64 -5.64 5.73
N LYS A 123 -9.70 -6.80 5.06
CA LYS A 123 -10.39 -6.94 3.77
C LYS A 123 -11.91 -6.73 3.86
N LYS A 124 -12.51 -6.82 5.05
CA LYS A 124 -13.94 -6.52 5.27
C LYS A 124 -14.19 -5.05 5.54
N ASP A 125 -13.15 -4.28 5.80
CA ASP A 125 -13.23 -2.86 6.07
C ASP A 125 -13.18 -2.11 4.73
N ASN A 126 -14.24 -1.36 4.42
CA ASN A 126 -14.34 -0.62 3.15
C ASN A 126 -13.26 0.47 3.02
N GLY A 127 -12.82 1.05 4.15
CA GLY A 127 -11.76 2.06 4.14
C GLY A 127 -10.41 1.50 3.68
N TRP A 128 -10.12 0.24 4.02
CA TRP A 128 -8.92 -0.47 3.57
C TRP A 128 -8.90 -0.79 2.08
N LEU A 129 -10.07 -0.84 1.47
CA LEU A 129 -10.22 -1.03 0.03
C LEU A 129 -10.29 0.32 -0.72
N LEU A 130 -10.33 1.42 0.02
CA LEU A 130 -10.65 2.76 -0.46
C LEU A 130 -11.92 2.74 -1.32
N ASN A 131 -12.95 2.07 -0.80
CA ASN A 131 -14.29 2.00 -1.38
C ASN A 131 -15.26 2.90 -0.58
N TRP A 132 -14.80 4.07 -0.17
CA TRP A 132 -15.63 5.13 0.43
C TRP A 132 -16.40 5.91 -0.63
#